data_AF-A0A2E5X9I5-F1
#
_entry.id   AF-A0A2E5X9I5-F1
#
_cell.length_a   1.000
_cell.length_b   1.000
_cell.length_c   1.000
_cell.angle_alpha   90.00
_cell.angle_beta   90.00
_cell.angle_gamma   90.00
#
_symmetry.space_group_name_H-M   'P 1'
#
loop_
_entity.id
_entity.type
_entity.pdbx_description
1 polymer ?
#
loop_
_entity_poly.entity_id
_entity_poly.type
_entity_poly.pdbx_seq_one_letter_code
_entity_poly.pdbx_strand_id
1 'polypeptide(L)'
;MALVLNDRVKETTTTTGTGTVNLAGAETGFETFVAGIGNTNTCYYAIVHQTADEFEVGLGTVADASPDTLARTTVISSSNSDSAVNFSSGTKDVFCTMPASKAVHEDASGNVTLPGTLDVDGGITVDNITIDGTEIDLSSGDLTIDVAGDIILDANGADINLKDNGTIWGSLSNDGTNFMLKPEISDGDFIVKGNDDGSEITALRLDMSQAGRATFNENVKLGDNGQLIFGAGDDLSIYHDTNNSYIADNGTGDLILDSNSDITIDAGGEHIRFKDDGTEIGNIDMGSQNLNIRSTVSDKDIVLLGNDGGSEITALTLDMSAAGAATFNDNVTAYSDERLKDNIETLTDGLDKVEQLRGVTYTRDERENIGVIAQEVEKILPEIVLTADDEMGTKSVDYSRLTAVLIEAVKDLSARVKELEGK
;
A
#
# COMPACT_ATOMS: atom_id res chain seq x y z
N MET A 1 23.07 55.39 31.25
CA MET A 1 24.33 55.76 30.58
C MET A 1 24.36 55.10 29.21
N ALA A 2 23.98 55.85 28.19
CA ALA A 2 24.19 55.48 26.79
C ALA A 2 25.46 56.17 26.26
N LEU A 3 26.08 55.57 25.24
CA LEU A 3 26.99 56.30 24.37
C LEU A 3 26.14 57.12 23.39
N VAL A 4 26.30 58.44 23.42
CA VAL A 4 25.56 59.38 22.59
C VAL A 4 26.54 60.16 21.72
N LEU A 5 26.21 60.27 20.44
CA LEU A 5 26.85 61.16 19.48
C LEU A 5 25.78 62.11 18.97
N ASN A 6 26.03 63.42 19.01
CA ASN A 6 25.07 64.44 18.62
C ASN A 6 25.76 65.66 17.99
N ASP A 7 25.05 66.35 17.09
CA ASP A 7 25.55 67.48 16.34
C ASP A 7 25.57 68.78 17.15
N ARG A 8 26.46 69.71 16.78
CA ARG A 8 26.56 71.07 17.33
C ARG A 8 26.68 71.18 18.87
N VAL A 9 27.13 70.12 19.54
CA VAL A 9 27.54 70.19 20.96
C VAL A 9 28.94 70.80 21.06
N LYS A 10 29.05 72.02 21.61
CA LYS A 10 30.33 72.71 21.85
C LYS A 10 30.26 73.66 23.03
N GLU A 11 31.23 73.52 23.93
CA GLU A 11 31.48 74.45 25.04
C GLU A 11 32.96 74.82 25.10
N THR A 12 33.31 75.73 26.00
CA THR A 12 34.71 76.02 26.35
C THR A 12 35.03 75.60 27.78
N THR A 13 36.30 75.34 28.06
CA THR A 13 36.81 75.17 29.44
C THR A 13 38.08 75.98 29.67
N THR A 14 38.28 76.45 30.90
CA THR A 14 39.55 77.04 31.35
C THR A 14 40.32 76.14 32.33
N THR A 15 39.76 74.96 32.65
CA THR A 15 40.30 74.03 33.66
C THR A 15 41.72 73.58 33.31
N THR A 16 42.55 73.40 34.33
CA THR A 16 43.94 72.96 34.20
C THR A 16 44.17 71.63 34.91
N GLY A 17 45.29 70.98 34.61
CA GLY A 17 45.65 69.69 35.21
C GLY A 17 45.17 68.47 34.41
N THR A 18 45.36 67.28 34.98
CA THR A 18 44.93 65.98 34.42
C THR A 18 43.51 65.55 34.84
N GLY A 19 42.78 66.40 35.58
CA GLY A 19 41.45 66.08 36.13
C GLY A 19 40.28 66.32 35.17
N THR A 20 39.06 66.04 35.68
CA THR A 20 37.77 66.48 35.12
C THR A 20 37.79 67.95 34.72
N VAL A 21 37.16 68.29 33.60
CA VAL A 21 37.08 69.68 33.12
C VAL A 21 35.70 70.29 33.38
N ASN A 22 35.69 71.54 33.85
CA ASN A 22 34.49 72.35 34.06
C ASN A 22 34.12 73.07 32.75
N LEU A 23 32.87 72.96 32.33
CA LEU A 23 32.36 73.55 31.10
C LEU A 23 31.75 74.94 31.39
N ALA A 24 31.96 75.90 30.47
CA ALA A 24 31.67 77.31 30.70
C ALA A 24 30.35 77.81 30.08
N GLY A 25 29.52 76.91 29.55
CA GLY A 25 28.33 77.23 28.76
C GLY A 25 28.58 77.14 27.25
N ALA A 26 27.48 77.03 26.50
CA ALA A 26 27.46 76.86 25.06
C ALA A 26 28.09 78.04 24.31
N GLU A 27 28.84 77.74 23.26
CA GLU A 27 29.30 78.75 22.31
C GLU A 27 28.12 79.26 21.43
N THR A 28 28.22 80.49 20.93
CA THR A 28 27.16 81.14 20.13
C THR A 28 26.75 80.28 18.92
N GLY A 29 25.54 79.69 18.99
CA GLY A 29 25.00 78.82 17.93
C GLY A 29 25.30 77.32 18.11
N PHE A 30 25.80 76.92 19.27
CA PHE A 30 26.00 75.53 19.71
C PHE A 30 25.13 75.23 20.95
N GLU A 31 25.09 73.97 21.37
CA GLU A 31 24.41 73.51 22.58
C GLU A 31 25.41 73.05 23.65
N THR A 32 25.00 73.05 24.93
CA THR A 32 25.81 72.50 26.03
C THR A 32 25.86 70.97 25.97
N PHE A 33 26.88 70.37 26.59
CA PHE A 33 26.96 68.92 26.75
C PHE A 33 25.77 68.38 27.57
N VAL A 34 25.31 69.11 28.59
CA VAL A 34 24.14 68.70 29.37
C VAL A 34 22.85 68.69 28.53
N ALA A 35 22.67 69.65 27.63
CA ALA A 35 21.52 69.66 26.71
C ALA A 35 21.62 68.60 25.62
N GLY A 36 22.78 68.51 24.94
CA GLY A 36 22.94 67.69 23.73
C GLY A 36 23.33 66.23 23.95
N ILE A 37 23.97 65.89 25.07
CA ILE A 37 24.41 64.51 25.42
C ILE A 37 23.59 63.94 26.59
N GLY A 38 23.17 64.81 27.51
CA GLY A 38 22.38 64.44 28.70
C GLY A 38 23.24 64.04 29.90
N ASN A 39 22.75 64.36 31.10
CA ASN A 39 23.41 64.06 32.36
C ASN A 39 23.69 62.55 32.53
N THR A 40 24.88 62.19 32.99
CA THR A 40 25.39 60.81 33.21
C THR A 40 25.55 59.93 31.95
N ASN A 41 25.34 60.47 30.75
CA ASN A 41 25.70 59.77 29.51
C ASN A 41 27.17 59.97 29.15
N THR A 42 27.64 59.16 28.21
CA THR A 42 28.99 59.26 27.65
C THR A 42 28.97 59.69 26.20
N CYS A 43 30.02 60.40 25.78
CA CYS A 43 30.27 60.76 24.39
C CYS A 43 31.76 60.64 24.08
N TYR A 44 32.11 60.42 22.82
CA TYR A 44 33.49 60.68 22.39
C TYR A 44 33.67 62.20 22.28
N TYR A 45 34.74 62.72 22.87
CA TYR A 45 35.04 64.16 22.90
C TYR A 45 36.36 64.48 22.19
N ALA A 46 36.51 65.75 21.82
CA ALA A 46 37.80 66.38 21.54
C ALA A 46 37.95 67.67 22.37
N ILE A 47 39.06 67.80 23.10
CA ILE A 47 39.48 69.03 23.78
C ILE A 47 40.70 69.58 23.03
N VAL A 48 40.69 70.88 22.70
CA VAL A 48 41.79 71.55 21.99
C VAL A 48 42.06 72.92 22.61
N HIS A 49 43.30 73.20 23.03
CA HIS A 49 43.67 74.51 23.56
C HIS A 49 43.75 75.56 22.45
N GLN A 50 43.07 76.70 22.61
CA GLN A 50 42.92 77.72 21.54
C GLN A 50 44.24 78.40 21.11
N THR A 51 45.33 78.18 21.85
CA THR A 51 46.58 78.97 21.79
C THR A 51 47.84 78.19 22.19
N ALA A 52 47.75 76.87 22.37
CA ALA A 52 48.85 76.00 22.77
C ALA A 52 48.70 74.62 22.12
N ASP A 53 49.80 73.88 21.94
CA ASP A 53 49.84 72.60 21.24
C ASP A 53 49.33 71.41 22.10
N GLU A 54 48.18 71.62 22.76
CA GLU A 54 47.54 70.70 23.69
C GLU A 54 46.21 70.21 23.12
N PHE A 55 46.12 68.92 22.78
CA PHE A 55 44.89 68.28 22.30
C PHE A 55 44.65 66.92 22.96
N GLU A 56 43.39 66.54 23.11
CA GLU A 56 42.99 65.23 23.63
C GLU A 56 41.66 64.79 23.01
N VAL A 57 41.65 63.63 22.37
CA VAL A 57 40.45 62.91 21.92
C VAL A 57 40.21 61.74 22.87
N GLY A 58 38.99 61.55 23.35
CA GLY A 58 38.70 60.54 24.37
C GLY A 58 37.24 60.11 24.46
N LEU A 59 36.93 59.26 25.43
CA LEU A 59 35.57 58.94 25.88
C LEU A 59 35.36 59.63 27.24
N GLY A 60 34.34 60.47 27.35
CA GLY A 60 34.06 61.28 28.53
C GLY A 60 32.64 61.09 29.04
N THR A 61 32.42 61.39 30.32
CA THR A 61 31.11 61.33 30.98
C THR A 61 30.66 62.74 31.36
N VAL A 62 29.45 63.13 30.95
CA VAL A 62 28.87 64.44 31.24
C VAL A 62 28.16 64.42 32.59
N ALA A 63 28.33 65.45 33.41
CA ALA A 63 27.56 65.66 34.63
C ALA A 63 27.02 67.10 34.73
N ASP A 64 25.70 67.18 34.89
CA ASP A 64 24.92 68.39 35.23
C ASP A 64 25.31 68.85 36.64
N ALA A 65 25.90 70.03 36.74
CA ALA A 65 26.59 70.51 37.92
C ALA A 65 26.69 72.04 37.96
N SER A 66 27.50 72.59 38.87
CA SER A 66 27.69 74.06 38.96
C SER A 66 29.17 74.41 39.17
N PRO A 67 29.93 74.71 38.09
CA PRO A 67 29.55 74.56 36.67
C PRO A 67 29.41 73.09 36.24
N ASP A 68 28.80 72.86 35.07
CA ASP A 68 28.75 71.55 34.40
C ASP A 68 30.14 70.96 34.18
N THR A 69 30.25 69.63 34.07
CA THR A 69 31.55 68.97 33.94
C THR A 69 31.59 67.84 32.91
N LEU A 70 32.77 67.64 32.32
CA LEU A 70 33.13 66.47 31.53
C LEU A 70 34.26 65.71 32.23
N ALA A 71 33.93 64.54 32.79
CA ALA A 71 34.93 63.64 33.36
C ALA A 71 35.67 62.92 32.22
N ARG A 72 37.00 63.08 32.19
CA ARG A 72 37.88 62.57 31.13
C ARG A 72 38.25 61.11 31.37
N THR A 73 37.28 60.22 31.18
CA THR A 73 37.34 58.81 31.63
C THR A 73 38.32 57.93 30.85
N THR A 74 38.45 58.12 29.53
CA THR A 74 39.43 57.40 28.70
C THR A 74 40.01 58.35 27.66
N VAL A 75 41.33 58.30 27.43
CA VAL A 75 41.98 58.96 26.29
C VAL A 75 42.11 57.95 25.14
N ILE A 76 41.82 58.40 23.92
CA ILE A 76 41.86 57.62 22.68
C ILE A 76 43.04 58.09 21.81
N SER A 77 43.34 59.39 21.80
CA SER A 77 44.64 59.91 21.38
C SER A 77 44.90 61.30 21.96
N SER A 78 46.15 61.66 22.27
CA SER A 78 46.49 62.98 22.83
C SER A 78 47.92 63.46 22.55
N SER A 79 48.13 64.77 22.71
CA SER A 79 49.46 65.38 22.64
C SER A 79 50.42 64.95 23.76
N ASN A 80 49.92 64.29 24.81
CA ASN A 80 50.72 63.77 25.92
C ASN A 80 50.97 62.25 25.77
N SER A 81 51.36 61.82 24.56
CA SER A 81 51.55 60.39 24.21
C SER A 81 50.36 59.51 24.62
N ASP A 82 49.16 59.93 24.20
CA ASP A 82 47.87 59.29 24.47
C ASP A 82 47.52 59.11 25.97
N SER A 83 48.27 59.76 26.86
CA SER A 83 47.94 59.90 28.29
C SER A 83 47.10 61.15 28.54
N ALA A 84 46.47 61.23 29.72
CA ALA A 84 45.73 62.42 30.14
C ALA A 84 46.61 63.69 30.06
N VAL A 85 46.19 64.66 29.25
CA VAL A 85 46.90 65.92 29.09
C VAL A 85 46.78 66.73 30.38
N ASN A 86 47.93 67.16 30.88
CA ASN A 86 48.07 68.04 32.02
C ASN A 86 47.85 69.50 31.57
N PHE A 87 46.62 69.83 31.19
CA PHE A 87 46.30 71.05 30.46
C PHE A 87 46.79 72.32 31.18
N SER A 88 47.45 73.21 30.43
CA SER A 88 47.99 74.49 30.94
C SER A 88 46.93 75.59 31.02
N SER A 89 47.30 76.78 31.48
CA SER A 89 46.35 77.87 31.76
C SER A 89 45.91 78.63 30.52
N GLY A 90 44.62 78.54 30.19
CA GLY A 90 43.99 79.22 29.07
C GLY A 90 42.68 78.54 28.66
N THR A 91 42.01 79.07 27.63
CA THR A 91 40.74 78.55 27.11
C THR A 91 40.98 77.40 26.14
N LYS A 92 40.21 76.33 26.28
CA LYS A 92 40.13 75.19 25.37
C LYS A 92 38.72 75.11 24.82
N ASP A 93 38.61 74.70 23.57
CA ASP A 93 37.34 74.26 22.99
C ASP A 93 37.08 72.80 23.37
N VAL A 94 35.82 72.44 23.57
CA VAL A 94 35.37 71.08 23.88
C VAL A 94 34.23 70.71 22.93
N PHE A 95 34.39 69.64 22.17
CA PHE A 95 33.43 69.17 21.13
C PHE A 95 33.03 67.71 21.36
N CYS A 96 31.83 67.31 20.93
CA CYS A 96 31.51 65.91 20.62
C CYS A 96 32.16 65.50 19.28
N THR A 97 32.57 64.23 19.12
CA THR A 97 33.27 63.75 17.90
C THR A 97 33.03 62.26 17.62
N MET A 98 33.58 61.73 16.52
CA MET A 98 33.60 60.29 16.20
C MET A 98 35.02 59.85 15.83
N PRO A 99 35.72 59.06 16.67
CA PRO A 99 37.09 58.62 16.39
C PRO A 99 37.17 57.64 15.20
N ALA A 100 38.17 57.83 14.33
CA ALA A 100 38.37 56.95 13.16
C ALA A 100 38.57 55.47 13.52
N SER A 101 39.12 55.18 14.70
CA SER A 101 39.27 53.82 15.27
C SER A 101 37.94 53.15 15.69
N LYS A 102 36.80 53.73 15.32
CA LYS A 102 35.44 53.21 15.53
C LYS A 102 34.60 53.15 14.25
N ALA A 103 35.19 53.35 13.07
CA ALA A 103 34.51 53.26 11.78
C ALA A 103 34.66 51.87 11.12
N VAL A 104 33.55 51.26 10.73
CA VAL A 104 33.51 50.04 9.91
C VAL A 104 33.73 50.41 8.43
N HIS A 105 34.62 49.69 7.72
CA HIS A 105 34.98 49.98 6.33
C HIS A 105 35.57 48.74 5.63
N GLU A 106 35.59 48.77 4.29
CA GLU A 106 36.09 47.70 3.41
C GLU A 106 37.63 47.67 3.31
N ASP A 107 38.18 46.51 2.95
CA ASP A 107 39.60 46.36 2.62
C ASP A 107 39.90 46.44 1.10
N ALA A 108 41.19 46.51 0.75
CA ALA A 108 41.63 46.69 -0.64
C ALA A 108 41.41 45.47 -1.56
N SER A 109 40.92 44.34 -1.03
CA SER A 109 40.45 43.20 -1.82
C SER A 109 38.92 43.15 -1.96
N GLY A 110 38.21 44.17 -1.45
CA GLY A 110 36.76 44.29 -1.57
C GLY A 110 35.98 43.43 -0.58
N ASN A 111 36.64 42.81 0.40
CA ASN A 111 35.91 42.17 1.48
C ASN A 111 35.38 43.26 2.42
N VAL A 112 34.10 43.16 2.78
CA VAL A 112 33.61 43.78 4.01
C VAL A 112 34.13 42.95 5.18
N THR A 113 35.42 43.12 5.47
CA THR A 113 36.07 42.59 6.68
C THR A 113 35.53 43.37 7.88
N LEU A 114 34.27 43.10 8.22
CA LEU A 114 33.70 43.47 9.50
C LEU A 114 34.66 42.95 10.58
N PRO A 115 35.18 43.79 11.50
CA PRO A 115 36.16 43.35 12.50
C PRO A 115 35.57 42.42 13.58
N GLY A 116 34.31 42.01 13.42
CA GLY A 116 33.60 40.98 14.15
C GLY A 116 32.42 40.48 13.29
N THR A 117 31.68 39.49 13.75
CA THR A 117 30.46 39.00 13.09
C THR A 117 29.41 40.10 12.90
N LEU A 118 28.56 39.94 11.89
CA LEU A 118 27.29 40.66 11.83
C LEU A 118 26.42 40.18 13.00
N ASP A 119 26.26 41.02 14.01
CA ASP A 119 25.41 40.75 15.17
C ASP A 119 24.04 41.42 14.98
N VAL A 120 22.97 40.67 15.28
CA VAL A 120 21.58 41.09 15.20
C VAL A 120 20.83 40.48 16.38
N ASP A 121 19.86 41.21 16.94
CA ASP A 121 18.94 40.71 17.99
C ASP A 121 17.87 39.78 17.36
N GLY A 122 18.37 38.75 16.65
CA GLY A 122 17.72 37.90 15.66
C GLY A 122 18.65 36.74 15.24
N GLY A 123 18.43 36.11 14.08
CA GLY A 123 19.13 34.86 13.70
C GLY A 123 20.42 35.02 12.89
N ILE A 124 21.53 34.42 13.36
CA ILE A 124 22.84 34.21 12.69
C ILE A 124 23.67 33.20 13.54
N THR A 125 24.79 32.53 13.18
CA THR A 125 25.69 32.35 12.01
C THR A 125 25.87 30.83 11.77
N VAL A 126 26.12 30.29 10.57
CA VAL A 126 27.38 30.27 9.75
C VAL A 126 28.60 29.69 10.48
N ASP A 127 29.20 28.63 9.90
CA ASP A 127 30.49 28.01 10.28
C ASP A 127 31.00 27.18 9.07
N ASN A 128 31.16 25.85 9.23
CA ASN A 128 31.44 24.89 8.17
C ASN A 128 30.34 24.82 7.09
N ILE A 129 29.17 25.42 7.41
CA ILE A 129 28.07 25.72 6.50
C ILE A 129 28.42 26.98 5.69
N THR A 130 28.80 26.79 4.43
CA THR A 130 28.83 27.86 3.44
C THR A 130 27.38 28.20 3.08
N ILE A 131 26.84 29.28 3.66
CA ILE A 131 25.61 29.91 3.16
C ILE A 131 26.05 30.91 2.09
N ASP A 132 25.97 30.50 0.83
CA ASP A 132 26.15 31.41 -0.30
C ASP A 132 24.79 31.85 -0.90
N GLY A 133 24.76 32.33 -2.14
CA GLY A 133 23.52 32.77 -2.79
C GLY A 133 22.59 31.64 -3.23
N THR A 134 23.02 30.38 -3.11
CA THR A 134 22.38 29.21 -3.73
C THR A 134 22.40 27.95 -2.85
N GLU A 135 23.45 27.74 -2.06
CA GLU A 135 23.67 26.49 -1.32
C GLU A 135 23.92 26.76 0.18
N ILE A 136 23.66 25.73 1.01
CA ILE A 136 23.83 25.73 2.47
C ILE A 136 24.74 24.52 2.79
N ASP A 137 25.98 24.62 2.33
CA ASP A 137 26.88 23.46 2.16
C ASP A 137 27.73 23.20 3.39
N LEU A 138 27.60 22.01 3.98
CA LEU A 138 28.44 21.55 5.08
C LEU A 138 29.66 20.79 4.54
N SER A 139 30.89 21.26 4.81
CA SER A 139 32.10 20.67 4.22
C SER A 139 32.39 19.20 4.61
N SER A 140 31.82 18.74 5.73
CA SER A 140 31.82 17.33 6.16
C SER A 140 30.87 17.10 7.34
N GLY A 141 30.33 15.88 7.45
CA GLY A 141 29.36 15.49 8.48
C GLY A 141 27.89 15.62 8.00
N ASP A 142 26.95 15.53 8.94
CA ASP A 142 25.52 15.56 8.66
C ASP A 142 24.93 16.96 8.87
N LEU A 143 24.27 17.53 7.86
CA LEU A 143 23.47 18.74 8.01
C LEU A 143 22.11 18.39 8.62
N THR A 144 21.90 18.77 9.89
CA THR A 144 20.63 18.55 10.59
C THR A 144 19.76 19.81 10.53
N ILE A 145 18.51 19.67 10.05
CA ILE A 145 17.47 20.69 10.18
C ILE A 145 16.55 20.26 11.31
N ASP A 146 16.70 20.88 12.49
CA ASP A 146 15.89 20.62 13.69
C ASP A 146 15.18 21.92 14.12
N VAL A 147 13.86 21.84 14.29
CA VAL A 147 12.99 22.96 14.69
C VAL A 147 11.85 22.44 15.56
N ALA A 148 11.43 23.23 16.55
CA ALA A 148 10.35 22.86 17.48
C ALA A 148 8.91 22.98 16.89
N GLY A 149 8.80 23.18 15.58
CA GLY A 149 7.55 23.27 14.82
C GLY A 149 7.70 22.51 13.49
N ASP A 150 7.03 22.97 12.44
CA ASP A 150 7.12 22.33 11.12
C ASP A 150 8.31 22.85 10.29
N ILE A 151 8.96 21.96 9.53
CA ILE A 151 9.91 22.35 8.47
C ILE A 151 9.10 22.61 7.19
N ILE A 152 9.19 23.82 6.65
CA ILE A 152 8.51 24.21 5.41
C ILE A 152 9.53 24.27 4.26
N LEU A 153 9.42 23.34 3.30
CA LEU A 153 10.27 23.27 2.11
C LEU A 153 9.50 23.76 0.87
N ASP A 154 9.35 25.08 0.74
CA ASP A 154 8.57 25.74 -0.32
C ASP A 154 9.35 25.87 -1.65
N ALA A 155 9.57 24.72 -2.30
CA ALA A 155 10.29 24.63 -3.56
C ALA A 155 9.43 25.13 -4.74
N ASN A 156 9.59 26.40 -5.10
CA ASN A 156 8.93 27.03 -6.27
C ASN A 156 9.29 26.35 -7.61
N GLY A 157 10.34 25.52 -7.64
CA GLY A 157 10.68 24.63 -8.76
C GLY A 157 9.94 23.29 -8.78
N ALA A 158 8.89 23.13 -7.98
CA ALA A 158 8.08 21.92 -7.75
C ALA A 158 8.78 20.71 -7.09
N ASP A 159 10.10 20.58 -7.21
CA ASP A 159 10.88 19.42 -6.75
C ASP A 159 11.78 19.70 -5.53
N ILE A 160 11.77 18.79 -4.57
CA ILE A 160 12.81 18.60 -3.55
C ILE A 160 13.67 17.41 -3.97
N ASN A 161 14.94 17.65 -4.28
CA ASN A 161 15.82 16.65 -4.92
C ASN A 161 16.77 15.99 -3.92
N LEU A 162 16.75 14.65 -3.86
CA LEU A 162 17.67 13.84 -3.07
C LEU A 162 18.86 13.44 -3.95
N LYS A 163 20.06 13.91 -3.59
CA LYS A 163 21.30 13.68 -4.34
C LYS A 163 22.30 12.83 -3.57
N ASP A 164 23.16 12.15 -4.31
CA ASP A 164 24.44 11.61 -3.84
C ASP A 164 25.50 11.85 -4.92
N ASN A 165 26.70 12.28 -4.53
CA ASN A 165 27.83 12.56 -5.43
C ASN A 165 27.44 13.34 -6.72
N GLY A 166 26.54 14.32 -6.57
CA GLY A 166 26.02 15.17 -7.66
C GLY A 166 24.89 14.57 -8.52
N THR A 167 24.60 13.27 -8.37
CA THR A 167 23.52 12.57 -9.08
C THR A 167 22.25 12.60 -8.25
N ILE A 168 21.11 12.96 -8.85
CA ILE A 168 19.81 12.86 -8.19
C ILE A 168 19.39 11.38 -8.21
N TRP A 169 19.09 10.80 -7.05
CA TRP A 169 18.63 9.41 -6.93
C TRP A 169 17.15 9.30 -6.62
N GLY A 170 16.54 10.34 -6.06
CA GLY A 170 15.10 10.44 -5.89
C GLY A 170 14.62 11.88 -5.79
N SER A 171 13.33 12.12 -6.03
CA SER A 171 12.67 13.41 -5.84
C SER A 171 11.37 13.26 -5.05
N LEU A 172 11.04 14.30 -4.28
CA LEU A 172 9.73 14.56 -3.71
C LEU A 172 9.16 15.76 -4.47
N SER A 173 8.07 15.56 -5.21
CA SER A 173 7.64 16.50 -6.25
C SER A 173 6.11 16.59 -6.37
N ASN A 174 5.61 17.49 -7.22
CA ASN A 174 4.19 17.61 -7.52
C ASN A 174 3.92 17.93 -9.00
N ASP A 175 2.80 17.43 -9.54
CA ASP A 175 2.35 17.69 -10.91
C ASP A 175 1.30 18.82 -10.99
N GLY A 176 1.13 19.58 -9.90
CA GLY A 176 0.06 20.55 -9.69
C GLY A 176 -1.24 19.97 -9.13
N THR A 177 -1.37 18.65 -8.99
CA THR A 177 -2.53 17.96 -8.39
C THR A 177 -2.12 16.93 -7.33
N ASN A 178 -1.10 16.12 -7.62
CA ASN A 178 -0.67 14.96 -6.87
C ASN A 178 0.69 15.21 -6.21
N PHE A 179 0.90 14.63 -5.02
CA PHE A 179 2.23 14.47 -4.44
C PHE A 179 2.90 13.22 -5.03
N MET A 180 4.17 13.33 -5.42
CA MET A 180 4.93 12.26 -6.06
C MET A 180 6.20 11.96 -5.26
N LEU A 181 6.46 10.66 -5.05
CA LEU A 181 7.78 10.15 -4.67
C LEU A 181 8.33 9.40 -5.88
N LYS A 182 9.48 9.80 -6.39
CA LYS A 182 10.01 9.28 -7.66
C LYS A 182 11.48 8.88 -7.54
N PRO A 183 11.84 7.60 -7.72
CA PRO A 183 13.21 7.20 -8.03
C PRO A 183 13.65 7.85 -9.35
N GLU A 184 14.84 8.45 -9.36
CA GLU A 184 15.39 9.15 -10.54
C GLU A 184 16.47 8.35 -11.28
N ILE A 185 16.96 7.26 -10.68
CA ILE A 185 17.89 6.33 -11.32
C ILE A 185 17.13 5.41 -12.27
N SER A 186 17.62 5.23 -13.50
CA SER A 186 17.09 4.23 -14.44
C SER A 186 17.10 2.85 -13.79
N ASP A 187 15.97 2.13 -13.89
CA ASP A 187 15.76 0.82 -13.28
C ASP A 187 15.86 0.81 -11.73
N GLY A 188 15.98 1.97 -11.09
CA GLY A 188 16.05 2.14 -9.63
C GLY A 188 14.70 2.02 -8.95
N ASP A 189 14.60 1.14 -7.96
CA ASP A 189 13.36 0.84 -7.25
C ASP A 189 12.99 1.89 -6.19
N PHE A 190 11.69 2.00 -5.89
CA PHE A 190 11.26 2.54 -4.60
C PHE A 190 11.21 1.40 -3.57
N ILE A 191 11.86 1.57 -2.42
CA ILE A 191 12.03 0.50 -1.41
C ILE A 191 11.61 1.03 -0.03
N VAL A 192 10.53 0.48 0.52
CA VAL A 192 10.11 0.72 1.90
C VAL A 192 10.75 -0.35 2.79
N LYS A 193 11.66 0.08 3.65
CA LYS A 193 12.32 -0.77 4.65
C LYS A 193 11.80 -0.51 6.06
N GLY A 194 11.96 -1.51 6.93
CA GLY A 194 11.64 -1.42 8.36
C GLY A 194 12.61 -2.26 9.20
N ASN A 195 12.48 -2.15 10.53
CA ASN A 195 13.15 -3.04 11.47
C ASN A 195 12.08 -3.93 12.13
N ASP A 196 12.28 -5.24 12.08
CA ASP A 196 11.38 -6.26 12.65
C ASP A 196 12.19 -7.14 13.62
N ASP A 197 11.84 -7.08 14.91
CA ASP A 197 12.55 -7.70 16.05
C ASP A 197 14.10 -7.62 16.00
N GLY A 198 14.63 -6.51 15.49
CA GLY A 198 16.07 -6.23 15.40
C GLY A 198 16.69 -6.48 14.03
N SER A 199 15.96 -7.05 13.07
CA SER A 199 16.43 -7.33 11.71
C SER A 199 15.90 -6.29 10.70
N GLU A 200 16.68 -5.92 9.70
CA GLU A 200 16.18 -5.08 8.59
C GLU A 200 15.34 -5.93 7.63
N ILE A 201 14.14 -5.47 7.30
CA ILE A 201 13.24 -6.07 6.29
C ILE A 201 12.91 -5.06 5.18
N THR A 202 12.58 -5.56 3.99
CA THR A 202 12.03 -4.77 2.89
C THR A 202 10.54 -5.04 2.79
N ALA A 203 9.71 -4.21 3.44
CA ALA A 203 8.26 -4.42 3.55
C ALA A 203 7.53 -4.31 2.19
N LEU A 204 7.97 -3.36 1.34
CA LEU A 204 7.45 -3.15 -0.01
C LEU A 204 8.58 -2.71 -0.94
N ARG A 205 8.62 -3.27 -2.16
CA ARG A 205 9.45 -2.83 -3.28
C ARG A 205 8.55 -2.53 -4.49
N LEU A 206 8.76 -1.39 -5.14
CA LEU A 206 8.15 -1.04 -6.42
C LEU A 206 9.25 -1.07 -7.49
N ASP A 207 9.22 -2.10 -8.31
CA ASP A 207 10.34 -2.53 -9.15
C ASP A 207 10.30 -1.88 -10.53
N MET A 208 11.04 -0.79 -10.70
CA MET A 208 11.05 0.00 -11.93
C MET A 208 11.74 -0.73 -13.09
N SER A 209 12.71 -1.60 -12.79
CA SER A 209 13.32 -2.53 -13.78
C SER A 209 12.32 -3.55 -14.35
N GLN A 210 11.12 -3.63 -13.75
CA GLN A 210 10.04 -4.55 -14.07
C GLN A 210 8.71 -3.79 -14.24
N ALA A 211 8.80 -2.59 -14.83
CA ALA A 211 7.67 -1.72 -15.18
C ALA A 211 6.76 -1.32 -13.98
N GLY A 212 7.35 -1.20 -12.79
CA GLY A 212 6.67 -0.77 -11.57
C GLY A 212 6.05 -1.91 -10.75
N ARG A 213 6.45 -3.16 -10.97
CA ARG A 213 5.93 -4.33 -10.23
C ARG A 213 6.04 -4.12 -8.72
N ALA A 214 4.89 -4.07 -8.05
CA ALA A 214 4.83 -4.11 -6.59
C ALA A 214 5.20 -5.50 -6.07
N THR A 215 5.95 -5.56 -4.98
CA THR A 215 6.27 -6.80 -4.25
C THR A 215 6.25 -6.50 -2.76
N PHE A 216 5.31 -7.10 -2.05
CA PHE A 216 5.17 -7.03 -0.59
C PHE A 216 5.96 -8.20 0.02
N ASN A 217 6.57 -7.99 1.19
CA ASN A 217 7.28 -9.05 1.92
C ASN A 217 6.33 -10.16 2.43
N GLU A 218 5.08 -9.77 2.65
CA GLU A 218 4.07 -10.49 3.40
C GLU A 218 2.68 -10.23 2.80
N ASN A 219 1.68 -10.89 3.38
CA ASN A 219 0.27 -10.83 2.99
C ASN A 219 -0.28 -9.40 2.80
N VAL A 220 -0.87 -9.11 1.63
CA VAL A 220 -1.68 -7.90 1.41
C VAL A 220 -3.01 -8.07 2.13
N LYS A 221 -3.19 -7.38 3.26
CA LYS A 221 -4.42 -7.44 4.05
C LYS A 221 -5.36 -6.28 3.73
N LEU A 222 -6.53 -6.61 3.19
CA LEU A 222 -7.67 -5.71 3.04
C LEU A 222 -8.70 -5.97 4.17
N GLY A 223 -9.62 -5.04 4.38
CA GLY A 223 -10.83 -5.26 5.20
C GLY A 223 -12.04 -5.62 4.33
N ASP A 224 -13.17 -5.95 4.95
CA ASP A 224 -14.44 -6.25 4.27
C ASP A 224 -14.76 -5.19 3.18
N ASN A 225 -15.15 -5.66 2.00
CA ASN A 225 -15.41 -4.88 0.77
C ASN A 225 -14.17 -4.19 0.16
N GLY A 226 -12.99 -4.33 0.75
CA GLY A 226 -11.72 -4.00 0.08
C GLY A 226 -11.36 -5.07 -0.93
N GLN A 227 -11.01 -4.66 -2.15
CA GLN A 227 -10.83 -5.56 -3.30
C GLN A 227 -9.41 -5.48 -3.88
N LEU A 228 -8.90 -6.62 -4.36
CA LEU A 228 -7.85 -6.65 -5.38
C LEU A 228 -8.54 -6.64 -6.74
N ILE A 229 -8.18 -5.68 -7.60
CA ILE A 229 -8.86 -5.43 -8.88
C ILE A 229 -7.86 -5.61 -10.02
N PHE A 230 -8.29 -6.28 -11.09
CA PHE A 230 -7.53 -6.53 -12.31
C PHE A 230 -8.39 -6.25 -13.53
N GLY A 231 -7.78 -5.82 -14.64
CA GLY A 231 -8.49 -5.40 -15.85
C GLY A 231 -8.68 -3.88 -15.94
N ALA A 232 -9.62 -3.43 -16.79
CA ALA A 232 -9.88 -2.03 -17.10
C ALA A 232 -11.38 -1.72 -17.07
N GLY A 233 -11.85 -1.14 -15.96
CA GLY A 233 -13.28 -1.08 -15.63
C GLY A 233 -13.70 -2.15 -14.61
N ASP A 234 -12.75 -2.59 -13.79
CA ASP A 234 -12.92 -3.50 -12.65
C ASP A 234 -13.40 -4.92 -13.03
N ASP A 235 -12.94 -5.40 -14.19
CA ASP A 235 -13.28 -6.70 -14.80
C ASP A 235 -13.21 -7.87 -13.79
N LEU A 236 -12.08 -8.04 -13.09
CA LEU A 236 -11.90 -9.10 -12.10
C LEU A 236 -11.66 -8.51 -10.71
N SER A 237 -12.51 -8.86 -9.75
CA SER A 237 -12.41 -8.45 -8.35
C SER A 237 -12.27 -9.65 -7.41
N ILE A 238 -11.23 -9.66 -6.57
CA ILE A 238 -11.02 -10.66 -5.51
C ILE A 238 -11.17 -9.96 -4.15
N TYR A 239 -12.15 -10.38 -3.34
CA TYR A 239 -12.52 -9.69 -2.11
C TYR A 239 -13.29 -10.58 -1.10
N HIS A 240 -13.56 -10.02 0.09
CA HIS A 240 -14.40 -10.60 1.14
C HIS A 240 -15.52 -9.62 1.49
N ASP A 241 -16.76 -10.09 1.62
CA ASP A 241 -17.83 -9.35 2.33
C ASP A 241 -17.86 -9.79 3.81
N THR A 242 -18.87 -9.38 4.59
CA THR A 242 -18.97 -9.74 6.03
C THR A 242 -19.15 -11.24 6.31
N ASN A 243 -19.38 -12.09 5.30
CA ASN A 243 -19.66 -13.53 5.45
C ASN A 243 -18.97 -14.43 4.40
N ASN A 244 -18.70 -13.91 3.19
CA ASN A 244 -18.33 -14.69 2.00
C ASN A 244 -17.07 -14.13 1.32
N SER A 245 -16.29 -15.00 0.68
CA SER A 245 -15.17 -14.60 -0.18
C SER A 245 -15.50 -14.83 -1.65
N TYR A 246 -15.03 -13.95 -2.51
CA TYR A 246 -15.37 -13.90 -3.94
C TYR A 246 -14.13 -13.84 -4.82
N ILE A 247 -14.20 -14.60 -5.93
CA ILE A 247 -13.49 -14.31 -7.17
C ILE A 247 -14.61 -13.95 -8.15
N ALA A 248 -14.79 -12.66 -8.42
CA ALA A 248 -15.91 -12.14 -9.20
C ALA A 248 -15.40 -11.58 -10.53
N ASP A 249 -15.82 -12.23 -11.62
CA ASP A 249 -15.73 -11.68 -12.97
C ASP A 249 -16.98 -10.82 -13.22
N ASN A 250 -16.76 -9.52 -13.41
CA ASN A 250 -17.76 -8.51 -13.75
C ASN A 250 -17.68 -8.11 -15.23
N GLY A 251 -16.72 -8.66 -15.98
CA GLY A 251 -16.45 -8.33 -17.37
C GLY A 251 -17.44 -8.96 -18.34
N THR A 252 -17.09 -8.97 -19.62
CA THR A 252 -17.87 -9.63 -20.69
C THR A 252 -17.20 -10.91 -21.20
N GLY A 253 -16.38 -11.54 -20.36
CA GLY A 253 -15.62 -12.76 -20.67
C GLY A 253 -16.09 -13.97 -19.87
N ASP A 254 -15.28 -15.04 -19.93
CA ASP A 254 -15.44 -16.23 -19.10
C ASP A 254 -14.32 -16.28 -18.04
N LEU A 255 -14.66 -16.62 -16.80
CA LEU A 255 -13.66 -16.91 -15.76
C LEU A 255 -12.98 -18.26 -16.03
N ILE A 256 -11.83 -18.23 -16.71
CA ILE A 256 -11.05 -19.42 -17.04
C ILE A 256 -10.21 -19.88 -15.84
N LEU A 257 -10.52 -21.06 -15.31
CA LEU A 257 -9.67 -21.79 -14.36
C LEU A 257 -8.82 -22.81 -15.12
N ASP A 258 -7.57 -22.47 -15.40
CA ASP A 258 -6.59 -23.34 -16.10
C ASP A 258 -5.48 -23.83 -15.17
N SER A 259 -5.00 -25.05 -15.40
CA SER A 259 -3.98 -25.73 -14.58
C SER A 259 -3.12 -26.67 -15.43
N ASN A 260 -1.79 -26.62 -15.24
CA ASN A 260 -0.86 -27.58 -15.84
C ASN A 260 -0.89 -28.97 -15.16
N SER A 261 -1.73 -29.13 -14.13
CA SER A 261 -1.98 -30.39 -13.42
C SER A 261 -3.49 -30.45 -13.11
N ASP A 262 -3.88 -30.97 -11.95
CA ASP A 262 -5.30 -31.09 -11.59
C ASP A 262 -5.87 -29.78 -11.05
N ILE A 263 -7.20 -29.69 -10.98
CA ILE A 263 -7.95 -28.68 -10.21
C ILE A 263 -8.68 -29.44 -9.10
N THR A 264 -8.43 -29.06 -7.84
CA THR A 264 -9.07 -29.67 -6.67
C THR A 264 -10.08 -28.69 -6.07
N ILE A 265 -11.35 -29.12 -5.94
CA ILE A 265 -12.41 -28.37 -5.28
C ILE A 265 -12.83 -29.14 -4.04
N ASP A 266 -12.37 -28.70 -2.87
CA ASP A 266 -12.69 -29.30 -1.57
C ASP A 266 -13.73 -28.45 -0.83
N ALA A 267 -14.94 -29.00 -0.67
CA ALA A 267 -16.08 -28.29 -0.09
C ALA A 267 -16.49 -28.91 1.25
N GLY A 268 -15.87 -28.45 2.35
CA GLY A 268 -16.24 -28.84 3.72
C GLY A 268 -17.68 -28.49 4.14
N GLY A 269 -18.44 -27.79 3.30
CA GLY A 269 -19.89 -27.56 3.39
C GLY A 269 -20.72 -28.48 2.49
N GLU A 270 -20.21 -29.68 2.19
CA GLU A 270 -20.83 -30.80 1.47
C GLU A 270 -21.13 -30.57 -0.02
N HIS A 271 -21.21 -29.33 -0.52
CA HIS A 271 -21.79 -29.04 -1.85
C HIS A 271 -20.89 -28.19 -2.76
N ILE A 272 -20.75 -28.62 -4.02
CA ILE A 272 -20.33 -27.75 -5.15
C ILE A 272 -21.58 -27.39 -5.93
N ARG A 273 -21.97 -26.10 -5.95
CA ARG A 273 -23.27 -25.62 -6.44
C ARG A 273 -23.16 -25.02 -7.84
N PHE A 274 -24.07 -25.42 -8.74
CA PHE A 274 -24.25 -24.77 -10.04
C PHE A 274 -25.49 -23.86 -9.99
N LYS A 275 -25.33 -22.62 -10.45
CA LYS A 275 -26.36 -21.59 -10.37
C LYS A 275 -26.58 -20.89 -11.71
N ASP A 276 -27.83 -20.50 -11.93
CA ASP A 276 -28.31 -19.66 -13.04
C ASP A 276 -29.12 -18.50 -12.45
N ASP A 277 -28.73 -17.26 -12.75
CA ASP A 277 -29.24 -16.01 -12.13
C ASP A 277 -29.54 -16.12 -10.61
N GLY A 278 -28.58 -16.71 -9.87
CA GLY A 278 -28.63 -16.91 -8.42
C GLY A 278 -29.44 -18.14 -7.93
N THR A 279 -30.26 -18.73 -8.79
CA THR A 279 -31.04 -19.97 -8.53
C THR A 279 -30.14 -21.19 -8.64
N GLU A 280 -30.18 -22.11 -7.66
CA GLU A 280 -29.43 -23.37 -7.73
C GLU A 280 -30.16 -24.38 -8.61
N ILE A 281 -29.57 -24.71 -9.76
CA ILE A 281 -30.14 -25.63 -10.75
C ILE A 281 -29.72 -27.09 -10.50
N GLY A 282 -28.54 -27.28 -9.91
CA GLY A 282 -28.06 -28.57 -9.42
C GLY A 282 -26.77 -28.44 -8.63
N ASN A 283 -26.32 -29.53 -8.02
CA ASN A 283 -25.05 -29.59 -7.31
C ASN A 283 -24.37 -30.96 -7.41
N ILE A 284 -23.08 -30.97 -7.10
CA ILE A 284 -22.37 -32.16 -6.63
C ILE A 284 -22.48 -32.16 -5.11
N ASP A 285 -23.06 -33.23 -4.56
CA ASP A 285 -23.29 -33.46 -3.15
C ASP A 285 -22.34 -34.55 -2.65
N MET A 286 -21.52 -34.16 -1.67
CA MET A 286 -20.47 -34.92 -1.03
C MET A 286 -20.73 -35.05 0.49
N GLY A 287 -21.99 -34.93 0.94
CA GLY A 287 -22.40 -35.21 2.32
C GLY A 287 -22.34 -36.70 2.71
N SER A 288 -21.79 -37.53 1.81
CA SER A 288 -21.61 -38.97 1.96
C SER A 288 -20.26 -39.39 1.36
N GLN A 289 -19.85 -40.64 1.54
CA GLN A 289 -18.66 -41.17 0.84
C GLN A 289 -18.89 -41.42 -0.66
N ASN A 290 -20.12 -41.21 -1.16
CA ASN A 290 -20.47 -41.27 -2.57
C ASN A 290 -20.44 -39.87 -3.19
N LEU A 291 -20.04 -39.81 -4.47
CA LEU A 291 -20.22 -38.64 -5.33
C LEU A 291 -21.67 -38.61 -5.82
N ASN A 292 -22.52 -37.77 -5.22
CA ASN A 292 -23.91 -37.62 -5.66
C ASN A 292 -24.03 -36.45 -6.65
N ILE A 293 -24.71 -36.67 -7.78
CA ILE A 293 -25.08 -35.59 -8.71
C ILE A 293 -26.58 -35.35 -8.56
N ARG A 294 -26.97 -34.11 -8.28
CA ARG A 294 -28.33 -33.77 -7.81
C ARG A 294 -28.91 -32.62 -8.63
N SER A 295 -30.05 -32.85 -9.28
CA SER A 295 -30.95 -31.77 -9.70
C SER A 295 -31.65 -31.20 -8.46
N THR A 296 -31.68 -29.87 -8.33
CA THR A 296 -32.24 -29.19 -7.14
C THR A 296 -33.57 -28.50 -7.40
N VAL A 297 -34.04 -28.47 -8.65
CA VAL A 297 -35.32 -27.86 -9.04
C VAL A 297 -36.38 -28.95 -9.19
N SER A 298 -37.58 -28.71 -8.66
CA SER A 298 -38.70 -29.68 -8.74
C SER A 298 -38.96 -30.07 -10.18
N ASP A 299 -39.09 -31.38 -10.41
CA ASP A 299 -39.45 -31.96 -11.70
C ASP A 299 -38.50 -31.52 -12.84
N LYS A 300 -37.20 -31.43 -12.52
CA LYS A 300 -36.10 -31.22 -13.48
C LYS A 300 -35.11 -32.36 -13.46
N ASP A 301 -34.74 -32.77 -14.66
CA ASP A 301 -34.05 -34.02 -14.92
C ASP A 301 -32.53 -33.84 -14.93
N ILE A 302 -31.80 -34.93 -14.73
CA ILE A 302 -30.36 -34.96 -15.04
C ILE A 302 -30.24 -35.49 -16.48
N VAL A 303 -29.72 -34.66 -17.38
CA VAL A 303 -29.65 -34.94 -18.81
C VAL A 303 -28.19 -35.01 -19.25
N LEU A 304 -27.77 -36.16 -19.78
CA LEU A 304 -26.45 -36.34 -20.38
C LEU A 304 -26.56 -36.10 -21.89
N LEU A 305 -25.95 -35.01 -22.35
CA LEU A 305 -25.90 -34.57 -23.74
C LEU A 305 -24.56 -34.97 -24.39
N GLY A 306 -24.56 -35.07 -25.72
CA GLY A 306 -23.36 -35.32 -26.52
C GLY A 306 -23.50 -34.75 -27.93
N ASN A 307 -22.40 -34.70 -28.68
CA ASN A 307 -22.41 -34.29 -30.08
C ASN A 307 -22.26 -35.50 -31.01
N ASP A 308 -23.19 -35.67 -31.95
CA ASP A 308 -23.08 -36.62 -33.05
C ASP A 308 -23.20 -35.88 -34.39
N GLY A 309 -22.23 -36.10 -35.28
CA GLY A 309 -22.20 -35.49 -36.62
C GLY A 309 -22.24 -33.94 -36.66
N GLY A 310 -21.97 -33.24 -35.56
CA GLY A 310 -22.13 -31.80 -35.44
C GLY A 310 -23.49 -31.34 -34.88
N SER A 311 -24.38 -32.27 -34.54
CA SER A 311 -25.68 -32.01 -33.87
C SER A 311 -25.64 -32.46 -32.42
N GLU A 312 -26.42 -31.81 -31.54
CA GLU A 312 -26.60 -32.28 -30.17
C GLU A 312 -27.58 -33.46 -30.12
N ILE A 313 -27.27 -34.43 -29.26
CA ILE A 313 -28.14 -35.55 -28.89
C ILE A 313 -28.22 -35.67 -27.37
N THR A 314 -29.39 -36.04 -26.85
CA THR A 314 -29.50 -36.62 -25.50
C THR A 314 -29.11 -38.09 -25.57
N ALA A 315 -28.17 -38.52 -24.72
CA ALA A 315 -27.74 -39.91 -24.61
C ALA A 315 -28.48 -40.66 -23.50
N LEU A 316 -28.67 -40.00 -22.34
CA LEU A 316 -29.41 -40.51 -21.19
C LEU A 316 -30.14 -39.36 -20.49
N THR A 317 -31.43 -39.55 -20.24
CA THR A 317 -32.21 -38.74 -19.28
C THR A 317 -32.49 -39.55 -18.03
N LEU A 318 -32.25 -38.97 -16.85
CA LEU A 318 -32.77 -39.46 -15.57
C LEU A 318 -33.94 -38.55 -15.18
N ASP A 319 -35.16 -38.99 -15.52
CA ASP A 319 -36.40 -38.21 -15.37
C ASP A 319 -36.83 -38.16 -13.90
N MET A 320 -36.74 -36.99 -13.29
CA MET A 320 -37.09 -36.80 -11.88
C MET A 320 -38.61 -36.68 -11.69
N SER A 321 -39.35 -36.21 -12.71
CA SER A 321 -40.82 -36.15 -12.69
C SER A 321 -41.46 -37.56 -12.75
N ALA A 322 -40.75 -38.52 -13.35
CA ALA A 322 -41.11 -39.94 -13.43
C ALA A 322 -40.34 -40.80 -12.40
N ALA A 323 -40.05 -40.25 -11.21
CA ALA A 323 -39.45 -40.95 -10.07
C ALA A 323 -38.08 -41.61 -10.36
N GLY A 324 -37.24 -40.97 -11.16
CA GLY A 324 -35.89 -41.41 -11.50
C GLY A 324 -35.81 -42.32 -12.73
N ALA A 325 -36.78 -42.25 -13.65
CA ALA A 325 -36.82 -43.12 -14.82
C ALA A 325 -35.66 -42.85 -15.79
N ALA A 326 -34.78 -43.85 -15.95
CA ALA A 326 -33.65 -43.79 -16.87
C ALA A 326 -34.07 -44.12 -18.31
N THR A 327 -33.92 -43.16 -19.22
CA THR A 327 -34.21 -43.32 -20.66
C THR A 327 -32.94 -43.14 -21.48
N PHE A 328 -32.45 -44.23 -22.07
CA PHE A 328 -31.37 -44.23 -23.06
C PHE A 328 -31.93 -43.96 -24.46
N ASN A 329 -31.15 -43.29 -25.32
CA ASN A 329 -31.57 -42.95 -26.69
C ASN A 329 -31.42 -44.10 -27.71
N ASP A 330 -30.55 -45.07 -27.42
CA ASP A 330 -30.25 -46.24 -28.25
C ASP A 330 -30.07 -47.49 -27.36
N ASN A 331 -29.70 -48.62 -27.96
CA ASN A 331 -29.65 -49.95 -27.39
C ASN A 331 -28.67 -50.08 -26.20
N VAL A 332 -29.20 -50.47 -25.04
CA VAL A 332 -28.38 -50.97 -23.91
C VAL A 332 -27.87 -52.37 -24.24
N THR A 333 -26.57 -52.59 -24.13
CA THR A 333 -25.92 -53.89 -24.42
C THR A 333 -25.25 -54.49 -23.18
N ALA A 334 -25.23 -55.82 -23.09
CA ALA A 334 -24.65 -56.56 -21.97
C ALA A 334 -23.59 -57.57 -22.45
N TYR A 335 -22.54 -57.78 -21.64
CA TYR A 335 -21.45 -58.67 -22.01
C TYR A 335 -21.88 -60.14 -22.08
N SER A 336 -21.56 -60.79 -23.19
CA SER A 336 -21.85 -62.20 -23.46
C SER A 336 -20.66 -63.02 -23.96
N ASP A 337 -19.46 -62.41 -24.01
CA ASP A 337 -18.20 -63.00 -24.47
C ASP A 337 -17.84 -64.28 -23.69
N GLU A 338 -17.30 -65.29 -24.38
CA GLU A 338 -16.86 -66.56 -23.81
C GLU A 338 -15.69 -66.36 -22.82
N ARG A 339 -14.79 -65.40 -23.09
CA ARG A 339 -13.58 -65.13 -22.30
C ARG A 339 -13.86 -64.50 -20.94
N LEU A 340 -15.12 -64.15 -20.65
CA LEU A 340 -15.59 -63.57 -19.39
C LEU A 340 -16.42 -64.60 -18.59
N LYS A 341 -16.35 -65.89 -18.94
CA LYS A 341 -17.15 -66.97 -18.37
C LYS A 341 -16.31 -68.21 -18.08
N ASP A 342 -16.32 -68.65 -16.84
CA ASP A 342 -15.80 -69.95 -16.42
C ASP A 342 -16.94 -70.95 -16.20
N ASN A 343 -16.63 -72.25 -16.22
CA ASN A 343 -17.58 -73.35 -15.95
C ASN A 343 -18.86 -73.28 -16.82
N ILE A 344 -18.68 -73.07 -18.14
CA ILE A 344 -19.78 -72.93 -19.09
C ILE A 344 -20.49 -74.26 -19.30
N GLU A 345 -21.68 -74.40 -18.70
CA GLU A 345 -22.58 -75.53 -18.89
C GLU A 345 -23.87 -75.09 -19.63
N THR A 346 -24.45 -75.99 -20.43
CA THR A 346 -25.74 -75.76 -21.08
C THR A 346 -26.86 -75.83 -20.04
N LEU A 347 -27.77 -74.85 -20.04
CA LEU A 347 -28.95 -74.87 -19.17
C LEU A 347 -29.83 -76.08 -19.50
N THR A 348 -30.00 -76.99 -18.54
CA THR A 348 -30.94 -78.12 -18.65
C THR A 348 -32.36 -77.69 -18.27
N ASP A 349 -33.35 -78.52 -18.63
CA ASP A 349 -34.73 -78.43 -18.13
C ASP A 349 -35.38 -77.04 -18.38
N GLY A 350 -35.05 -76.44 -19.53
CA GLY A 350 -35.47 -75.08 -19.87
C GLY A 350 -36.99 -74.98 -20.00
N LEU A 351 -37.63 -75.97 -20.64
CA LEU A 351 -39.09 -76.00 -20.77
C LEU A 351 -39.76 -76.13 -19.39
N ASP A 352 -39.34 -77.09 -18.58
CA ASP A 352 -39.89 -77.34 -17.24
C ASP A 352 -39.70 -76.12 -16.30
N LYS A 353 -38.62 -75.35 -16.47
CA LYS A 353 -38.41 -74.07 -15.78
C LYS A 353 -39.39 -72.99 -16.28
N VAL A 354 -39.55 -72.84 -17.60
CA VAL A 354 -40.47 -71.83 -18.18
C VAL A 354 -41.94 -72.15 -17.90
N GLU A 355 -42.36 -73.42 -17.88
CA GLU A 355 -43.72 -73.83 -17.51
C GLU A 355 -44.08 -73.51 -16.05
N GLN A 356 -43.09 -73.27 -15.18
CA GLN A 356 -43.28 -72.81 -13.80
C GLN A 356 -43.27 -71.28 -13.64
N LEU A 357 -42.90 -70.52 -14.68
CA LEU A 357 -42.92 -69.05 -14.64
C LEU A 357 -44.30 -68.48 -14.99
N ARG A 358 -44.69 -67.40 -14.32
CA ARG A 358 -45.99 -66.76 -14.50
C ARG A 358 -45.86 -65.34 -15.04
N GLY A 359 -46.24 -65.16 -16.29
CA GLY A 359 -46.50 -63.84 -16.86
C GLY A 359 -47.74 -63.20 -16.22
N VAL A 360 -47.66 -61.91 -15.88
CA VAL A 360 -48.73 -61.14 -15.22
C VAL A 360 -48.91 -59.77 -15.86
N THR A 361 -50.14 -59.25 -15.78
CA THR A 361 -50.46 -57.83 -16.00
C THR A 361 -50.62 -57.15 -14.64
N TYR A 362 -50.15 -55.90 -14.51
CA TYR A 362 -50.24 -55.13 -13.26
C TYR A 362 -50.28 -53.63 -13.53
N THR A 363 -51.00 -52.88 -12.70
CA THR A 363 -50.97 -51.41 -12.72
C THR A 363 -49.79 -50.91 -11.89
N ARG A 364 -49.01 -49.97 -12.43
CA ARG A 364 -47.99 -49.19 -11.70
C ARG A 364 -47.96 -47.78 -12.28
N ASP A 365 -47.87 -46.77 -11.41
CA ASP A 365 -47.74 -45.35 -11.78
C ASP A 365 -48.82 -44.93 -12.80
N GLU A 366 -50.07 -45.31 -12.50
CA GLU A 366 -51.29 -45.19 -13.32
C GLU A 366 -51.26 -45.86 -14.72
N ARG A 367 -50.22 -46.64 -15.03
CA ARG A 367 -50.07 -47.35 -16.31
C ARG A 367 -50.25 -48.86 -16.14
N GLU A 368 -50.95 -49.47 -17.08
CA GLU A 368 -50.99 -50.93 -17.23
C GLU A 368 -49.66 -51.43 -17.79
N ASN A 369 -49.05 -52.38 -17.09
CA ASN A 369 -47.75 -52.98 -17.40
C ASN A 369 -47.88 -54.51 -17.50
N ILE A 370 -46.91 -55.14 -18.15
CA ILE A 370 -46.81 -56.60 -18.30
C ILE A 370 -45.41 -57.03 -17.85
N GLY A 371 -45.30 -58.16 -17.15
CA GLY A 371 -44.02 -58.68 -16.68
C GLY A 371 -44.16 -60.00 -15.91
N VAL A 372 -43.25 -60.21 -14.97
CA VAL A 372 -43.23 -61.36 -14.04
C VAL A 372 -43.05 -60.87 -12.59
N ILE A 373 -43.51 -61.65 -11.62
CA ILE A 373 -43.32 -61.35 -10.19
C ILE A 373 -41.93 -61.85 -9.76
N ALA A 374 -41.04 -60.96 -9.32
CA ALA A 374 -39.67 -61.31 -8.96
C ALA A 374 -39.58 -62.42 -7.88
N GLN A 375 -40.46 -62.37 -6.88
CA GLN A 375 -40.60 -63.37 -5.80
C GLN A 375 -41.17 -64.73 -6.27
N GLU A 376 -41.64 -64.83 -7.52
CA GLU A 376 -42.03 -66.09 -8.15
C GLU A 376 -40.88 -66.61 -9.03
N VAL A 377 -40.22 -65.73 -9.80
CA VAL A 377 -39.01 -66.06 -10.57
C VAL A 377 -37.89 -66.60 -9.69
N GLU A 378 -37.63 -65.98 -8.53
CA GLU A 378 -36.54 -66.33 -7.60
C GLU A 378 -36.56 -67.80 -7.14
N LYS A 379 -37.74 -68.44 -7.14
CA LYS A 379 -37.90 -69.85 -6.73
C LYS A 379 -37.47 -70.85 -7.81
N ILE A 380 -37.34 -70.39 -9.05
CA ILE A 380 -37.12 -71.21 -10.25
C ILE A 380 -35.79 -70.84 -10.93
N LEU A 381 -35.46 -69.54 -10.94
CA LEU A 381 -34.30 -68.91 -11.55
C LEU A 381 -33.74 -67.81 -10.63
N PRO A 382 -33.18 -68.13 -9.45
CA PRO A 382 -32.58 -67.14 -8.55
C PRO A 382 -31.44 -66.35 -9.20
N GLU A 383 -30.77 -66.90 -10.23
CA GLU A 383 -29.61 -66.31 -10.92
C GLU A 383 -29.95 -65.09 -11.80
N ILE A 384 -31.24 -64.81 -12.00
CA ILE A 384 -31.74 -63.63 -12.73
C ILE A 384 -32.51 -62.65 -11.84
N VAL A 385 -32.57 -62.88 -10.52
CA VAL A 385 -33.24 -61.99 -9.56
C VAL A 385 -32.20 -61.28 -8.71
N LEU A 386 -32.24 -59.95 -8.71
CA LEU A 386 -31.43 -59.11 -7.82
C LEU A 386 -32.30 -58.63 -6.66
N THR A 387 -31.67 -58.43 -5.49
CA THR A 387 -32.30 -57.84 -4.31
C THR A 387 -31.49 -56.61 -3.93
N ALA A 388 -32.16 -55.45 -3.84
CA ALA A 388 -31.54 -54.20 -3.43
C ALA A 388 -31.22 -54.21 -1.92
N ASP A 389 -30.18 -53.49 -1.53
CA ASP A 389 -29.83 -53.22 -0.13
C ASP A 389 -30.63 -52.00 0.37
N ASP A 390 -31.96 -52.16 0.40
CA ASP A 390 -32.92 -51.20 0.96
C ASP A 390 -33.76 -51.84 2.07
N GLU A 391 -34.46 -51.03 2.87
CA GLU A 391 -35.25 -51.51 4.03
C GLU A 391 -36.34 -52.52 3.65
N MET A 392 -36.78 -52.55 2.38
CA MET A 392 -37.82 -53.44 1.87
C MET A 392 -37.27 -54.71 1.21
N GLY A 393 -35.96 -54.76 0.92
CA GLY A 393 -35.33 -55.79 0.10
C GLY A 393 -35.92 -55.83 -1.32
N THR A 394 -36.06 -54.67 -1.98
CA THR A 394 -36.72 -54.56 -3.29
C THR A 394 -36.09 -55.50 -4.32
N LYS A 395 -36.90 -56.36 -4.94
CA LYS A 395 -36.42 -57.34 -5.94
C LYS A 395 -36.67 -56.89 -7.38
N SER A 396 -35.68 -57.07 -8.24
CA SER A 396 -35.74 -56.80 -9.68
C SER A 396 -35.32 -58.03 -10.49
N VAL A 397 -35.66 -58.07 -11.78
CA VAL A 397 -35.41 -59.21 -12.67
C VAL A 397 -34.57 -58.77 -13.87
N ASP A 398 -33.48 -59.49 -14.14
CA ASP A 398 -32.72 -59.37 -15.39
C ASP A 398 -33.48 -60.07 -16.51
N TYR A 399 -34.42 -59.33 -17.11
CA TYR A 399 -35.20 -59.77 -18.28
C TYR A 399 -34.32 -60.13 -19.48
N SER A 400 -33.08 -59.64 -19.57
CA SER A 400 -32.17 -60.00 -20.66
C SER A 400 -31.70 -61.45 -20.53
N ARG A 401 -31.38 -61.91 -19.31
CA ARG A 401 -30.97 -63.29 -19.04
C ARG A 401 -32.08 -64.31 -19.21
N LEU A 402 -33.33 -63.93 -18.99
CA LEU A 402 -34.49 -64.80 -19.22
C LEU A 402 -34.52 -65.35 -20.67
N THR A 403 -33.98 -64.61 -21.64
CA THR A 403 -33.86 -65.07 -23.03
C THR A 403 -33.03 -66.35 -23.18
N ALA A 404 -31.99 -66.56 -22.36
CA ALA A 404 -31.18 -67.79 -22.41
C ALA A 404 -31.99 -69.02 -22.00
N VAL A 405 -32.84 -68.89 -20.97
CA VAL A 405 -33.72 -69.97 -20.52
C VAL A 405 -34.81 -70.25 -21.57
N LEU A 406 -35.35 -69.21 -22.19
CA LEU A 406 -36.31 -69.34 -23.30
C LEU A 406 -35.71 -70.02 -24.55
N ILE A 407 -34.41 -69.83 -24.83
CA ILE A 407 -33.72 -70.51 -25.94
C ILE A 407 -33.66 -72.02 -25.72
N GLU A 408 -33.26 -72.49 -24.53
CA GLU A 408 -33.25 -73.93 -24.23
C GLU A 408 -34.68 -74.49 -24.10
N ALA A 409 -35.64 -73.75 -23.54
CA ALA A 409 -37.05 -74.15 -23.52
C ALA A 409 -37.65 -74.40 -24.91
N VAL A 410 -37.30 -73.56 -25.89
CA VAL A 410 -37.71 -73.76 -27.30
C VAL A 410 -37.02 -74.97 -27.94
N LYS A 411 -35.77 -75.27 -27.56
CA LYS A 411 -35.05 -76.48 -28.01
C LYS A 411 -35.65 -77.75 -27.42
N ASP A 412 -35.93 -77.77 -26.12
CA ASP A 412 -36.59 -78.87 -25.40
C ASP A 412 -37.95 -79.18 -26.03
N LEU A 413 -38.79 -78.15 -26.20
CA LEU A 413 -40.09 -78.27 -26.86
C LEU A 413 -39.95 -78.77 -28.30
N SER A 414 -38.96 -78.26 -29.05
CA SER A 414 -38.70 -78.71 -30.43
C SER A 414 -38.24 -80.17 -30.50
N ALA A 415 -37.44 -80.64 -29.53
CA ALA A 415 -37.03 -82.03 -29.44
C ALA A 415 -38.25 -82.94 -29.14
N ARG A 416 -39.10 -82.54 -28.19
CA ARG A 416 -40.33 -83.25 -27.82
C ARG A 416 -41.34 -83.32 -28.98
N VAL A 417 -41.49 -82.25 -29.76
CA VAL A 417 -42.32 -82.25 -30.98
C VAL A 417 -41.76 -83.22 -32.02
N LYS A 418 -40.45 -83.19 -32.31
CA LYS A 418 -39.81 -84.14 -33.25
C LYS A 418 -39.95 -85.60 -32.82
N GLU A 419 -39.92 -85.88 -31.51
CA GLU A 419 -40.15 -87.22 -30.96
C GLU A 419 -41.62 -87.67 -31.04
N LEU A 420 -42.56 -86.74 -31.20
CA LEU A 420 -43.99 -87.01 -31.40
C LEU A 420 -44.35 -87.14 -32.89
N GLU A 421 -43.73 -86.33 -33.75
CA GLU A 421 -43.91 -86.39 -35.22
C GLU A 421 -43.18 -87.57 -35.89
N GLY A 422 -42.18 -88.15 -35.20
CA GLY A 422 -41.43 -89.33 -35.66
C GLY A 422 -42.07 -90.69 -35.32
N LYS A 423 -43.35 -90.73 -34.96
CA LYS A 423 -44.09 -91.93 -34.51
C LYS A 423 -45.35 -92.18 -35.33
#